data_AF-A0A4S3MR46-F1
#
_entry.id   AF-A0A4S3MR46-F1
#
_cell.length_a   1.000
_cell.length_b   1.000
_cell.length_c   1.000
_cell.angle_alpha   90.00
_cell.angle_beta   90.00
_cell.angle_gamma   90.00
#
_symmetry.space_group_name_H-M   'P 1'
#
loop_
_entity.id
_entity.type
_entity.pdbx_description
1 polymer ?
#
loop_
_entity_poly.entity_id
_entity_poly.type
_entity_poly.pdbx_seq_one_letter_code
_entity_poly.pdbx_strand_id
1 'polypeptide(L)'
;MDLTPVGDLAGILRAAKEYLAGRPVDEVDLALSIVGVGATALVIVTGGSSAAVKAGAGLAKVARGMGRLSDGLVALTRRAVVDGVDWVALPGVRSVDDLKTALRAEAFAPLVSVAGDLHRMTGRVGIAHTLHLMPLVEDANSARRLANAAEAMDGPRLVARAELLGPARVLRATVRLSEMAFGFAAALLSLAASLGLAAGGLIQSAVLRQLRRRLSRADRPRP
;
A
#
# COMPACT_ATOMS: atom_id res chain seq x y z
N MET A 1 -4.17 -7.11 -4.17
CA MET A 1 -2.73 -6.92 -3.91
C MET A 1 -2.50 -7.30 -2.46
N ASP A 2 -1.69 -8.33 -2.22
CA ASP A 2 -1.43 -8.82 -0.87
C ASP A 2 -0.35 -7.95 -0.20
N LEU A 3 -0.76 -7.19 0.81
CA LEU A 3 0.09 -6.34 1.65
C LEU A 3 0.77 -7.13 2.78
N THR A 4 1.06 -8.41 2.53
CA THR A 4 1.56 -9.36 3.54
C THR A 4 3.00 -9.77 3.23
N PRO A 5 3.76 -10.28 4.22
CA PRO A 5 5.09 -10.84 4.00
C PRO A 5 5.13 -11.88 2.85
N VAL A 6 4.00 -12.51 2.59
CA VAL A 6 3.78 -13.47 1.50
C VAL A 6 3.85 -12.79 0.12
N GLY A 7 3.33 -11.57 -0.02
CA GLY A 7 3.37 -10.80 -1.25
C GLY A 7 4.78 -10.36 -1.66
N ASP A 8 5.64 -10.07 -0.69
CA ASP A 8 7.04 -9.72 -0.94
C ASP A 8 7.86 -10.97 -1.31
N LEU A 9 7.61 -12.13 -0.70
CA LEU A 9 8.24 -13.37 -1.14
C LEU A 9 7.77 -13.79 -2.54
N ALA A 10 6.49 -13.60 -2.85
CA ALA A 10 5.93 -13.92 -4.17
C ALA A 10 6.56 -13.09 -5.30
N GLY A 11 6.92 -11.83 -5.04
CA GLY A 11 7.64 -10.98 -6.00
C GLY A 11 9.03 -11.53 -6.34
N ILE A 12 9.79 -11.95 -5.33
CA ILE A 12 11.12 -12.55 -5.51
C ILE A 12 11.01 -13.88 -6.28
N LEU A 13 10.07 -14.74 -5.89
CA LEU A 13 9.84 -16.02 -6.57
C LEU A 13 9.39 -15.85 -8.03
N ARG A 14 8.56 -14.84 -8.29
CA ARG A 14 8.13 -14.50 -9.66
C ARG A 14 9.33 -14.07 -10.51
N ALA A 15 10.18 -13.18 -9.99
CA ALA A 15 11.38 -12.74 -10.69
C ALA A 15 12.34 -13.91 -10.97
N ALA A 16 12.57 -14.80 -10.00
CA ALA A 16 13.37 -16.00 -10.20
C ALA A 16 12.79 -16.91 -11.30
N LYS A 17 11.47 -17.09 -11.32
CA LYS A 17 10.78 -17.87 -12.37
C LYS A 17 10.86 -17.20 -13.74
N GLU A 18 10.75 -15.88 -13.81
CA GLU A 18 10.88 -15.11 -15.06
C GLU A 18 12.29 -15.21 -15.61
N TYR A 19 13.30 -15.04 -14.75
CA TYR A 19 14.70 -15.21 -15.09
C TYR A 19 15.01 -16.60 -15.65
N LEU A 20 14.59 -17.66 -14.94
CA LEU A 20 14.76 -19.05 -15.41
C LEU A 20 14.04 -19.34 -16.73
N ALA A 21 12.93 -18.65 -16.99
CA ALA A 21 12.16 -18.79 -18.23
C ALA A 21 12.70 -17.91 -19.38
N GLY A 22 13.80 -17.17 -19.17
CA GLY A 22 14.34 -16.22 -20.15
C GLY A 22 13.39 -15.06 -20.45
N ARG A 23 12.44 -14.77 -19.55
CA ARG A 23 11.45 -13.69 -19.68
C ARG A 23 11.97 -12.40 -19.02
N PRO A 24 11.52 -11.22 -19.48
CA PRO A 24 11.88 -9.97 -18.83
C PRO A 24 11.42 -9.98 -17.37
N VAL A 25 12.33 -9.59 -16.47
CA VAL A 25 12.05 -9.50 -15.03
C VAL A 25 11.54 -8.10 -14.70
N ASP A 26 10.50 -8.04 -13.89
CA ASP A 26 10.01 -6.78 -13.32
C ASP A 26 10.93 -6.31 -12.18
N GLU A 27 12.00 -5.58 -12.56
CA GLU A 27 13.03 -5.10 -11.63
C GLU A 27 12.44 -4.23 -10.50
N VAL A 28 11.38 -3.45 -10.78
CA VAL A 28 10.76 -2.58 -9.77
C VAL A 28 10.00 -3.40 -8.74
N ASP A 29 9.24 -4.41 -9.17
CA ASP A 29 8.55 -5.32 -8.26
C ASP A 29 9.52 -6.15 -7.42
N LEU A 30 10.60 -6.63 -8.06
CA LEU A 30 11.65 -7.40 -7.40
C LEU A 30 12.32 -6.58 -6.30
N ALA A 31 12.77 -5.37 -6.59
CA ALA A 31 13.45 -4.53 -5.60
C ALA A 31 12.56 -4.13 -4.43
N LEU A 32 11.32 -3.72 -4.68
CA LEU A 32 10.38 -3.37 -3.61
C LEU A 32 10.07 -4.57 -2.72
N SER A 33 10.03 -5.76 -3.31
CA SER A 33 9.87 -7.03 -2.60
C SER A 33 11.12 -7.40 -1.79
N ILE A 34 12.32 -7.20 -2.35
CA ILE A 34 13.60 -7.36 -1.63
C ILE A 34 13.68 -6.41 -0.44
N VAL A 35 13.30 -5.14 -0.60
CA VAL A 35 13.30 -4.17 0.50
C VAL A 35 12.24 -4.55 1.55
N GLY A 36 11.08 -5.07 1.15
CA GLY A 36 10.01 -5.51 2.05
C GLY A 36 10.34 -6.77 2.87
N VAL A 37 10.92 -7.81 2.25
CA VAL A 37 11.39 -9.04 2.95
C VAL A 37 12.71 -8.80 3.66
N GLY A 38 13.63 -8.13 2.98
CA GLY A 38 14.98 -7.85 3.44
C GLY A 38 15.06 -6.73 4.47
N ALA A 39 13.96 -6.01 4.76
CA ALA A 39 13.93 -4.91 5.74
C ALA A 39 14.67 -5.25 7.04
N THR A 40 14.46 -6.43 7.61
CA THR A 40 15.15 -6.82 8.86
C THR A 40 16.66 -7.02 8.67
N ALA A 41 17.09 -7.61 7.56
CA ALA A 41 18.51 -7.85 7.29
C ALA A 41 19.24 -6.57 6.81
N LEU A 42 18.61 -5.80 5.94
CA LEU A 42 19.11 -4.56 5.36
C LEU A 42 19.14 -3.42 6.39
N VAL A 43 18.22 -3.42 7.37
CA VAL A 43 18.22 -2.43 8.44
C VAL A 43 19.39 -2.59 9.40
N ILE A 44 19.83 -3.82 9.68
CA ILE A 44 21.04 -4.05 10.49
C ILE A 44 22.25 -3.36 9.85
N VAL A 45 22.31 -3.31 8.52
CA VAL A 45 23.39 -2.67 7.76
C VAL A 45 23.22 -1.14 7.70
N THR A 46 21.99 -0.63 7.68
CA THR A 46 21.68 0.79 7.40
C THR A 46 21.28 1.61 8.63
N GLY A 47 21.11 1.00 9.80
CA GLY A 47 20.81 1.68 11.07
C GLY A 47 19.36 2.19 11.22
N GLY A 48 18.43 1.70 10.39
CA GLY A 48 17.01 2.10 10.41
C GLY A 48 16.12 1.32 11.39
N SER A 49 14.80 1.48 11.28
CA SER A 49 13.82 0.59 11.93
C SER A 49 13.21 -0.34 10.88
N SER A 50 13.25 -1.65 11.09
CA SER A 50 12.71 -2.66 10.16
C SER A 50 11.22 -2.47 9.89
N ALA A 51 10.46 -2.04 10.91
CA ALA A 51 9.04 -1.71 10.79
C ALA A 51 8.81 -0.47 9.92
N ALA A 52 9.63 0.57 10.09
CA ALA A 52 9.55 1.80 9.29
C ALA A 52 9.85 1.52 7.81
N VAL A 53 10.92 0.77 7.54
CA VAL A 53 11.31 0.39 6.17
C VAL A 53 10.24 -0.46 5.51
N LYS A 54 9.64 -1.41 6.23
CA LYS A 54 8.54 -2.24 5.69
C LYS A 54 7.30 -1.41 5.36
N ALA A 55 6.93 -0.47 6.24
CA ALA A 55 5.81 0.43 5.99
C ALA A 55 6.07 1.34 4.78
N GLY A 56 7.28 1.89 4.65
CA GLY A 56 7.68 2.71 3.50
C GLY A 56 7.72 1.92 2.18
N ALA A 57 8.22 0.69 2.21
CA ALA A 57 8.23 -0.20 1.03
C ALA A 57 6.81 -0.56 0.58
N GLY A 58 5.91 -0.85 1.53
CA GLY A 58 4.50 -1.06 1.23
C GLY A 58 3.85 0.16 0.58
N LEU A 59 4.16 1.36 1.08
CA LEU A 59 3.68 2.62 0.48
C LEU A 59 4.21 2.81 -0.95
N ALA A 60 5.50 2.52 -1.18
CA ALA A 60 6.08 2.57 -2.52
C ALA A 60 5.42 1.57 -3.48
N LYS A 61 5.04 0.38 -2.99
CA LYS A 61 4.30 -0.64 -3.77
C LYS A 61 2.90 -0.15 -4.15
N VAL A 62 2.22 0.55 -3.24
CA VAL A 62 0.94 1.20 -3.53
C VAL A 62 1.12 2.31 -4.56
N ALA A 63 2.11 3.18 -4.39
CA ALA A 63 2.42 4.25 -5.34
C ALA A 63 2.72 3.70 -6.74
N ARG A 64 3.44 2.58 -6.83
CA ARG A 64 3.67 1.83 -8.07
C ARG A 64 2.38 1.36 -8.72
N GLY A 65 1.51 0.71 -7.96
CA GLY A 65 0.21 0.25 -8.45
C GLY A 65 -0.68 1.39 -8.96
N MET A 66 -0.45 2.61 -8.47
CA MET A 66 -1.13 3.83 -8.91
C MET A 66 -0.41 4.57 -10.05
N GLY A 67 0.72 4.08 -10.55
CA GLY A 67 1.52 4.77 -11.55
C GLY A 67 2.11 6.11 -11.08
N ARG A 68 2.42 6.24 -9.78
CA ARG A 68 2.92 7.48 -9.16
C ARG A 68 4.39 7.42 -8.72
N LEU A 69 5.14 6.42 -9.17
CA LEU A 69 6.60 6.44 -9.00
C LEU A 69 7.20 7.44 -10.00
N SER A 70 8.18 8.21 -9.53
CA SER A 70 9.02 9.04 -10.40
C SER A 70 9.94 8.18 -11.27
N ASP A 71 10.39 8.74 -12.39
CA ASP A 71 11.35 8.07 -13.27
C ASP A 71 12.69 7.85 -12.56
N GLY A 72 13.14 8.79 -11.71
CA GLY A 72 14.33 8.63 -10.90
C GLY A 72 14.24 7.47 -9.92
N LEU A 73 13.09 7.27 -9.27
CA LEU A 73 12.91 6.14 -8.35
C LEU A 73 12.87 4.81 -9.11
N VAL A 74 12.27 4.77 -10.30
CA VAL A 74 12.35 3.59 -11.18
C VAL A 74 13.80 3.30 -11.57
N ALA A 75 14.57 4.31 -11.96
CA ALA A 75 15.97 4.17 -12.33
C ALA A 75 16.86 3.74 -11.14
N LEU A 76 16.64 4.30 -9.95
CA LEU A 76 17.32 3.91 -8.71
C LEU A 76 17.03 2.44 -8.38
N THR A 77 15.77 2.04 -8.55
CA THR A 77 15.33 0.68 -8.28
C THR A 77 15.97 -0.32 -9.23
N ARG A 78 15.98 -0.01 -10.52
CA ARG A 78 16.67 -0.78 -11.56
C ARG A 78 18.16 -0.91 -11.28
N ARG A 79 18.83 0.19 -10.92
CA ARG A 79 20.26 0.17 -10.59
C ARG A 79 20.55 -0.74 -9.40
N ALA A 80 19.76 -0.65 -8.33
CA ALA A 80 19.91 -1.52 -7.17
C ALA A 80 19.77 -3.01 -7.51
N VAL A 81 18.88 -3.35 -8.44
CA VAL A 81 18.71 -4.74 -8.91
C VAL A 81 19.90 -5.20 -9.74
N VAL A 82 20.33 -4.40 -10.71
CA VAL A 82 21.47 -4.72 -11.58
C VAL A 82 22.76 -4.91 -10.77
N ASP A 83 23.01 -4.01 -9.82
CA ASP A 83 24.25 -4.01 -9.05
C ASP A 83 24.19 -4.96 -7.84
N GLY A 84 22.98 -5.24 -7.36
CA GLY A 84 22.72 -5.86 -6.07
C GLY A 84 22.25 -7.31 -6.11
N VAL A 85 21.77 -7.82 -7.25
CA VAL A 85 21.25 -9.19 -7.35
C VAL A 85 22.26 -10.11 -8.03
N ASP A 86 22.66 -11.17 -7.34
CA ASP A 86 23.33 -12.30 -7.97
C ASP A 86 22.27 -13.19 -8.63
N TRP A 87 22.11 -13.00 -9.95
CA TRP A 87 21.14 -13.74 -10.76
C TRP A 87 21.43 -15.24 -10.86
N VAL A 88 22.67 -15.66 -10.64
CA VAL A 88 23.04 -17.08 -10.64
C VAL A 88 22.60 -17.74 -9.33
N ALA A 89 22.74 -17.03 -8.21
CA ALA A 89 22.33 -17.51 -6.89
C ALA A 89 20.81 -17.39 -6.65
N LEU A 90 20.14 -16.41 -7.26
CA LEU A 90 18.73 -16.07 -7.01
C LEU A 90 17.75 -17.27 -7.15
N PRO A 91 17.85 -18.15 -8.16
CA PRO A 91 16.95 -19.31 -8.29
C PRO A 91 17.06 -20.32 -7.14
N GLY A 92 18.22 -20.37 -6.49
CA GLY A 92 18.53 -21.26 -5.37
C GLY A 92 18.02 -20.78 -4.02
N VAL A 93 17.52 -19.54 -3.92
CA VAL A 93 17.05 -18.97 -2.65
C VAL A 93 15.83 -19.76 -2.14
N ARG A 94 15.95 -20.31 -0.92
CA ARG A 94 14.86 -21.00 -0.21
C ARG A 94 14.65 -20.45 1.20
N SER A 95 15.60 -19.69 1.73
CA SER A 95 15.59 -19.07 3.05
C SER A 95 16.06 -17.62 3.03
N VAL A 96 15.90 -16.93 4.16
CA VAL A 96 16.40 -15.56 4.35
C VAL A 96 17.94 -15.50 4.33
N ASP A 97 18.62 -16.56 4.76
CA ASP A 97 20.09 -16.59 4.76
C ASP A 97 20.65 -16.81 3.35
N ASP A 98 19.98 -17.62 2.51
CA ASP A 98 20.33 -17.72 1.09
C ASP A 98 20.14 -16.37 0.39
N LEU A 99 19.08 -15.64 0.77
CA LEU A 99 18.78 -14.33 0.22
C LEU A 99 19.88 -13.31 0.55
N LYS A 100 20.47 -13.36 1.76
CA LYS A 100 21.63 -12.50 2.11
C LYS A 100 22.86 -12.80 1.25
N THR A 101 23.00 -14.04 0.79
CA THR A 101 24.14 -14.45 -0.05
C THR A 101 23.90 -14.06 -1.51
N ALA A 102 22.65 -14.13 -1.97
CA ALA A 102 22.26 -13.74 -3.33
C ALA A 102 22.10 -12.23 -3.52
N LEU A 103 22.15 -11.43 -2.45
CA LEU A 103 21.96 -9.99 -2.48
C LEU A 103 23.16 -9.24 -1.89
N ARG A 104 23.60 -8.20 -2.59
CA ARG A 104 24.54 -7.21 -2.04
C ARG A 104 23.74 -6.10 -1.37
N ALA A 105 23.71 -6.13 -0.04
CA ALA A 105 22.89 -5.22 0.77
C ALA A 105 23.18 -3.74 0.49
N GLU A 106 24.43 -3.41 0.18
CA GLU A 106 24.92 -2.06 -0.07
C GLU A 106 24.24 -1.43 -1.29
N ALA A 107 23.93 -2.22 -2.32
CA ALA A 107 23.23 -1.76 -3.52
C ALA A 107 21.77 -1.33 -3.22
N PHE A 108 21.17 -1.91 -2.18
CA PHE A 108 19.79 -1.60 -1.75
C PHE A 108 19.73 -0.52 -0.67
N ALA A 109 20.85 -0.12 -0.08
CA ALA A 109 20.90 0.88 0.99
C ALA A 109 20.21 2.23 0.64
N PRO A 110 20.32 2.76 -0.60
CA PRO A 110 19.57 3.95 -1.00
C PRO A 110 18.05 3.74 -0.97
N LEU A 111 17.55 2.58 -1.39
CA LEU A 111 16.12 2.27 -1.39
C LEU A 111 15.59 2.09 0.04
N VAL A 112 16.39 1.50 0.92
CA VAL A 112 16.07 1.38 2.35
C VAL A 112 15.97 2.77 3.00
N SER A 113 16.87 3.68 2.63
CA SER A 113 16.84 5.07 3.08
C SER A 113 15.58 5.79 2.59
N VAL A 114 15.23 5.64 1.30
CA VAL A 114 13.99 6.19 0.74
C VAL A 114 12.77 5.64 1.49
N ALA A 115 12.69 4.33 1.72
CA ALA A 115 11.58 3.72 2.46
C ALA A 115 11.48 4.26 3.89
N GLY A 116 12.60 4.44 4.58
CA GLY A 116 12.63 5.08 5.89
C GLY A 116 12.10 6.51 5.85
N ASP A 117 12.53 7.31 4.88
CA ASP A 117 12.12 8.71 4.72
C ASP A 117 10.63 8.84 4.35
N LEU A 118 10.12 7.93 3.52
CA LEU A 118 8.69 7.83 3.21
C LEU A 118 7.85 7.51 4.46
N HIS A 119 8.33 6.63 5.33
CA HIS A 119 7.66 6.37 6.60
C HIS A 119 7.66 7.61 7.51
N ARG A 120 8.79 8.33 7.59
CA ARG A 120 8.88 9.60 8.34
C ARG A 120 7.89 10.63 7.81
N MET A 121 7.83 10.82 6.48
CA MET A 121 6.84 11.70 5.84
C MET A 121 5.41 11.29 6.19
N THR A 122 5.10 9.99 6.07
CA THR A 122 3.78 9.45 6.36
C THR A 122 3.35 9.75 7.79
N GLY A 123 4.27 9.66 8.76
CA GLY A 123 4.02 9.99 10.16
C GLY A 123 3.68 11.47 10.41
N ARG A 124 4.03 12.37 9.48
CA ARG A 124 3.80 13.83 9.62
C ARG A 124 2.63 14.34 8.79
N VAL A 125 2.59 14.01 7.50
CA VAL A 125 1.61 14.55 6.54
C VAL A 125 0.54 13.53 6.13
N GLY A 126 0.65 12.29 6.60
CA GLY A 126 -0.28 11.20 6.28
C GLY A 126 -0.02 10.51 4.93
N ILE A 127 -0.65 9.35 4.74
CA ILE A 127 -0.46 8.47 3.58
C ILE A 127 -0.86 9.16 2.27
N ALA A 128 -2.05 9.76 2.22
CA ALA A 128 -2.58 10.37 1.00
C ALA A 128 -1.70 11.51 0.47
N HIS A 129 -1.23 12.37 1.37
CA HIS A 129 -0.34 13.46 1.00
C HIS A 129 1.05 12.94 0.59
N THR A 130 1.57 11.93 1.29
CA THR A 130 2.84 11.28 0.90
C THR A 130 2.75 10.67 -0.50
N LEU A 131 1.66 10.00 -0.86
CA LEU A 131 1.42 9.49 -2.22
C LEU A 131 1.35 10.58 -3.29
N HIS A 132 0.88 11.78 -2.93
CA HIS A 132 0.88 12.92 -3.82
C HIS A 132 2.29 13.48 -4.07
N LEU A 133 3.18 13.36 -3.07
CA LEU A 133 4.58 13.78 -3.15
C LEU A 133 5.50 12.73 -3.80
N MET A 134 5.08 11.47 -3.92
CA MET A 134 5.87 10.39 -4.54
C MET A 134 6.46 10.72 -5.92
N PRO A 135 5.74 11.40 -6.84
CA PRO A 135 6.32 11.80 -8.12
C PRO A 135 7.47 12.80 -8.02
N LEU A 136 7.71 13.41 -6.85
CA LEU A 136 8.83 14.34 -6.60
C LEU A 136 10.05 13.64 -5.99
N VAL A 137 9.93 12.36 -5.62
CA VAL A 137 11.00 11.60 -4.97
C VAL A 137 11.88 10.98 -6.04
N GLU A 138 12.85 11.71 -6.56
CA GLU A 138 13.76 11.20 -7.62
C GLU A 138 14.84 10.26 -7.09
N ASP A 139 15.28 10.47 -5.85
CA ASP A 139 16.36 9.73 -5.21
C ASP A 139 16.26 9.78 -3.67
N ALA A 140 17.23 9.15 -2.99
CA ALA A 140 17.32 9.16 -1.53
C ALA A 140 17.49 10.57 -0.94
N ASN A 141 18.16 11.48 -1.63
CA ASN A 141 18.35 12.85 -1.15
C ASN A 141 17.05 13.65 -1.22
N SER A 142 16.29 13.49 -2.29
CA SER A 142 14.99 14.12 -2.51
C SER A 142 13.96 13.60 -1.50
N ALA A 143 13.93 12.29 -1.25
CA ALA A 143 13.13 11.68 -0.19
C ALA A 143 13.44 12.32 1.17
N ARG A 144 14.73 12.42 1.51
CA ARG A 144 15.20 13.03 2.76
C ARG A 144 14.81 14.49 2.88
N ARG A 145 14.97 15.27 1.81
CA ARG A 145 14.59 16.71 1.79
C ARG A 145 13.10 16.89 2.01
N LEU A 146 12.27 16.07 1.38
CA LEU A 146 10.81 16.10 1.56
C LEU A 146 10.40 15.66 2.97
N ALA A 147 11.05 14.63 3.54
CA ALA A 147 10.85 14.22 4.92
C ALA A 147 11.22 15.34 5.91
N ASN A 148 12.38 15.96 5.73
CA ASN A 148 12.82 17.07 6.57
C ASN A 148 11.88 18.28 6.44
N ALA A 149 11.36 18.57 5.24
CA ALA A 149 10.38 19.63 5.03
C ALA A 149 9.05 19.32 5.75
N ALA A 150 8.55 18.07 5.64
CA ALA A 150 7.36 17.62 6.34
C ALA A 150 7.51 17.72 7.88
N GLU A 151 8.69 17.40 8.41
CA GLU A 151 9.01 17.55 9.84
C GLU A 151 9.12 19.03 10.26
N ALA A 152 9.70 19.89 9.42
CA ALA A 152 9.83 21.31 9.71
C ALA A 152 8.49 22.06 9.68
N MET A 153 7.55 21.65 8.82
CA MET A 153 6.19 22.18 8.78
C MET A 153 5.38 21.86 10.04
N ASP A 154 5.81 20.87 10.82
CA ASP A 154 5.26 20.44 12.11
C ASP A 154 6.02 21.06 13.32
N GLY A 155 6.87 22.06 13.07
CA GLY A 155 7.70 22.75 14.07
C GLY A 155 6.94 23.65 15.08
N PRO A 156 7.62 24.21 16.10
CA PRO A 156 7.14 24.50 17.47
C PRO A 156 5.94 25.45 17.67
N ARG A 157 5.31 25.97 16.61
CA ARG A 157 4.05 26.71 16.74
C ARG A 157 2.84 25.81 17.03
N LEU A 158 2.97 24.48 16.89
CA LEU A 158 1.93 23.49 17.21
C LEU A 158 2.16 22.72 18.52
N VAL A 159 3.39 22.69 19.04
CA VAL A 159 3.73 21.95 20.28
C VAL A 159 3.00 22.54 21.51
N ALA A 160 2.78 23.85 21.54
CA ALA A 160 1.99 24.52 22.59
C ALA A 160 0.48 24.17 22.57
N ARG A 161 -0.04 23.53 21.51
CA ARG A 161 -1.43 23.03 21.44
C ARG A 161 -1.53 21.51 21.63
N ALA A 162 -0.44 20.78 21.50
CA ALA A 162 -0.42 19.32 21.64
C ALA A 162 -0.30 18.85 23.10
N GLU A 163 0.36 19.62 23.98
CA GLU A 163 0.43 19.31 25.42
C GLU A 163 -0.93 19.35 26.13
N LEU A 164 -1.95 19.97 25.52
CA LEU A 164 -3.33 19.97 26.02
C LEU A 164 -4.16 18.73 25.62
N LEU A 165 -3.61 17.82 24.80
CA LEU A 165 -4.33 16.62 24.33
C LEU A 165 -3.69 15.37 24.92
N GLY A 166 -4.09 15.13 26.17
CA GLY A 166 -3.53 14.10 27.05
C GLY A 166 -3.53 12.65 26.54
N PRO A 167 -2.79 11.77 27.25
CA PRO A 167 -2.46 10.39 26.85
C PRO A 167 -3.65 9.43 26.67
N ALA A 168 -4.89 9.85 26.97
CA ALA A 168 -6.09 9.03 26.84
C ALA A 168 -6.56 8.80 25.38
N ARG A 169 -6.06 9.56 24.39
CA ARG A 169 -6.43 9.35 22.96
C ARG A 169 -5.47 8.45 22.18
N VAL A 170 -4.27 8.18 22.67
CA VAL A 170 -3.34 7.24 22.02
C VAL A 170 -3.92 5.83 22.05
N LEU A 171 -4.62 5.46 23.14
CA LEU A 171 -5.35 4.19 23.24
C LEU A 171 -6.59 4.11 22.34
N ARG A 172 -7.26 5.24 22.03
CA ARG A 172 -8.40 5.27 21.08
C ARG A 172 -7.97 5.28 19.62
N ALA A 173 -6.77 5.75 19.30
CA ALA A 173 -6.27 5.74 17.92
C ALA A 173 -5.97 4.30 17.42
N THR A 174 -5.53 3.41 18.31
CA THR A 174 -5.33 1.98 18.00
C THR A 174 -6.63 1.23 17.73
N VAL A 175 -7.74 1.59 18.37
CA VAL A 175 -9.05 0.96 18.10
C VAL A 175 -9.69 1.51 16.82
N ARG A 176 -9.43 2.79 16.48
CA ARG A 176 -10.09 3.45 15.34
C ARG A 176 -9.56 3.05 13.96
N LEU A 177 -8.31 2.59 13.86
CA LEU A 177 -7.80 1.99 12.63
C LEU A 177 -8.39 0.59 12.36
N SER A 178 -8.83 -0.12 13.40
CA SER A 178 -9.52 -1.40 13.26
C SER A 178 -11.02 -1.21 12.97
N GLU A 179 -11.66 -0.18 13.51
CA GLU A 179 -13.08 0.12 13.25
C GLU A 179 -13.34 0.79 11.90
N MET A 180 -12.39 1.54 11.32
CA MET A 180 -12.59 2.14 9.98
C MET A 180 -12.57 1.09 8.86
N ALA A 181 -11.76 0.03 8.99
CA ALA A 181 -11.75 -1.08 8.02
C ALA A 181 -13.06 -1.89 8.09
N PHE A 182 -13.53 -2.20 9.30
CA PHE A 182 -14.83 -2.87 9.50
C PHE A 182 -16.00 -1.96 9.14
N GLY A 183 -15.94 -0.66 9.45
CA GLY A 183 -16.96 0.32 9.13
C GLY A 183 -17.08 0.56 7.62
N PHE A 184 -15.96 0.58 6.89
CA PHE A 184 -15.97 0.69 5.43
C PHE A 184 -16.52 -0.59 4.77
N ALA A 185 -16.14 -1.77 5.27
CA ALA A 185 -16.69 -3.04 4.79
C ALA A 185 -18.19 -3.18 5.10
N ALA A 186 -18.62 -2.79 6.31
CA ALA A 186 -20.02 -2.79 6.70
C ALA A 186 -20.83 -1.76 5.90
N ALA A 187 -20.29 -0.57 5.65
CA ALA A 187 -20.93 0.43 4.80
C ALA A 187 -21.09 -0.06 3.35
N LEU A 188 -20.08 -0.76 2.80
CA LEU A 188 -20.17 -1.37 1.48
C LEU A 188 -21.26 -2.46 1.42
N LEU A 189 -21.32 -3.32 2.44
CA LEU A 189 -22.33 -4.37 2.55
C LEU A 189 -23.74 -3.81 2.76
N SER A 190 -23.90 -2.79 3.61
CA SER A 190 -25.18 -2.10 3.82
C SER A 190 -25.62 -1.33 2.57
N LEU A 191 -24.70 -0.73 1.83
CA LEU A 191 -25.00 -0.09 0.55
C LEU A 191 -25.47 -1.12 -0.49
N ALA A 192 -24.81 -2.27 -0.58
CA ALA A 192 -25.22 -3.38 -1.45
C ALA A 192 -26.60 -3.94 -1.05
N ALA A 193 -26.86 -4.11 0.26
CA ALA A 193 -28.16 -4.56 0.76
C ALA A 193 -29.27 -3.53 0.50
N SER A 194 -28.98 -2.23 0.68
CA SER A 194 -29.93 -1.15 0.40
C SER A 194 -30.30 -1.08 -1.08
N LEU A 195 -29.35 -1.31 -1.99
CA LEU A 195 -29.60 -1.39 -3.43
C LEU A 195 -30.46 -2.62 -3.79
N GLY A 196 -30.20 -3.76 -3.14
CA GLY A 196 -31.01 -4.98 -3.32
C GLY A 196 -32.46 -4.81 -2.85
N LEU A 197 -32.68 -4.20 -1.69
CA LEU A 197 -34.02 -3.95 -1.15
C LEU A 197 -34.79 -2.89 -1.96
N ALA A 198 -34.11 -1.86 -2.45
CA ALA A 198 -34.72 -0.88 -3.35
C ALA A 198 -35.18 -1.52 -4.68
N ALA A 199 -34.37 -2.42 -5.25
CA ALA A 199 -34.75 -3.18 -6.44
C ALA A 199 -35.95 -4.10 -6.17
N GLY A 200 -35.98 -4.80 -5.04
CA GLY A 200 -37.10 -5.65 -4.63
C GLY A 200 -38.42 -4.87 -4.43
N GLY A 201 -38.35 -3.71 -3.79
CA GLY A 201 -39.51 -2.83 -3.58
C GLY A 201 -40.09 -2.27 -4.88
N LEU A 202 -39.24 -1.94 -5.85
CA LEU A 202 -39.68 -1.49 -7.17
C LEU A 202 -40.44 -2.60 -7.91
N ILE A 203 -39.95 -3.84 -7.86
CA ILE A 203 -40.60 -5.02 -8.47
C ILE A 203 -41.95 -5.29 -7.80
N GLN A 204 -42.02 -5.28 -6.46
CA GLN A 204 -43.27 -5.50 -5.73
C GLN A 204 -44.31 -4.42 -6.03
N SER A 205 -43.89 -3.15 -6.13
CA SER A 205 -44.78 -2.04 -6.47
C SER A 205 -45.29 -2.10 -7.92
N ALA A 206 -44.50 -2.68 -8.84
CA ALA A 206 -44.89 -2.89 -10.23
C ALA A 206 -45.89 -4.05 -10.37
N VAL A 207 -45.64 -5.16 -9.67
CA VAL A 207 -46.51 -6.34 -9.65
C VAL A 207 -47.87 -6.02 -9.01
N LEU A 208 -47.89 -5.32 -7.86
CA LEU A 208 -49.13 -4.88 -7.22
C LEU A 208 -49.94 -3.90 -8.08
N ARG A 209 -49.26 -3.00 -8.81
CA ARG A 209 -49.91 -2.11 -9.78
C ARG A 209 -50.47 -2.87 -10.98
N GLN A 210 -49.80 -3.91 -11.47
CA GLN A 210 -50.31 -4.77 -12.54
C GLN A 210 -51.50 -5.62 -12.09
N LEU A 211 -51.47 -6.17 -10.88
CA LEU A 211 -52.57 -6.96 -10.31
C LEU A 211 -53.82 -6.09 -10.07
N ARG A 212 -53.67 -4.87 -9.51
CA ARG A 212 -54.80 -3.92 -9.40
C ARG A 212 -55.41 -3.57 -10.75
N ARG A 213 -54.57 -3.34 -11.77
CA ARG A 213 -55.06 -3.05 -13.14
C ARG A 213 -55.80 -4.22 -13.79
N ARG A 214 -55.49 -5.47 -13.42
CA ARG A 214 -56.21 -6.66 -13.90
C ARG A 214 -57.52 -6.89 -13.15
N LEU A 215 -57.57 -6.64 -11.85
CA LEU A 215 -58.80 -6.75 -11.06
C LEU A 215 -59.82 -5.65 -11.43
N SER A 216 -59.39 -4.41 -11.66
CA SER A 216 -60.30 -3.34 -12.14
C SER A 216 -60.80 -3.51 -13.57
N ARG A 217 -60.28 -4.49 -14.33
CA ARG A 217 -60.82 -4.89 -15.64
C ARG A 217 -61.80 -6.05 -15.55
N ALA A 218 -61.79 -6.82 -14.47
CA ALA A 218 -62.74 -7.89 -14.21
C ALA A 218 -64.09 -7.37 -13.68
N ASP A 219 -64.14 -6.12 -13.22
CA ASP A 219 -65.32 -5.50 -12.58
C ASP A 219 -66.09 -4.54 -13.52
N ARG A 220 -65.95 -4.70 -14.84
CA ARG A 220 -66.84 -4.03 -15.81
C ARG A 220 -68.03 -4.95 -16.12
N PRO A 221 -69.25 -4.62 -15.68
CA PRO A 221 -70.44 -5.32 -16.18
C PRO A 221 -70.49 -5.13 -17.70
N ARG A 222 -70.68 -6.25 -18.42
CA ARG A 222 -71.01 -6.24 -19.85
C ARG A 222 -72.35 -5.49 -20.01
N PRO A 223 -72.49 -4.66 -21.06
CA PRO A 223 -73.70 -3.90 -21.32
C PRO A 223 -74.92 -4.80 -21.51
#